data_AF-A0A1G1TGX3-F1
#
_entry.id   AF-A0A1G1TGX3-F1
#
_cell.length_a   1.000
_cell.length_b   1.000
_cell.length_c   1.000
_cell.angle_alpha   90.00
_cell.angle_beta   90.00
_cell.angle_gamma   90.00
#
_symmetry.space_group_name_H-M   'P 1'
#
loop_
_entity.id
_entity.type
_entity.pdbx_description
1 polymer ?
#
loop_
_entity_poly.entity_id
_entity_poly.type
_entity_poly.pdbx_seq_one_letter_code
_entity_poly.pdbx_strand_id
1 'polypeptide(L)'
;MDKPNIFQIATKELSQDAFLTWMLKWAAPGQRENDPKLYECARQFVIMLLKESPDFQITSLDAGRQWNNVDVWAEINDDTLLIIEDKKYATEHGNQLDTYREMAQEWCLHPDRNKTWKLVCVYLKTGNEAAKDLAEIKKKHYDTIGRADLVKLFKRHTDV
;
A
#
# COMPACT_ATOMS: atom_id res chain seq x y z
N MET A 1 -37.11 5.24 -5.96
CA MET A 1 -36.21 5.41 -4.81
C MET A 1 -34.84 4.99 -5.26
N ASP A 2 -33.88 5.91 -5.22
CA ASP A 2 -32.50 5.57 -5.58
C ASP A 2 -31.96 4.54 -4.58
N LYS A 3 -31.43 3.43 -5.10
CA LYS A 3 -30.81 2.40 -4.27
C LYS A 3 -29.59 3.03 -3.58
N PRO A 4 -29.49 2.94 -2.25
CA PRO A 4 -28.28 3.31 -1.54
C PRO A 4 -27.09 2.58 -2.15
N ASN A 5 -26.12 3.34 -2.65
CA ASN A 5 -24.91 2.81 -3.28
C ASN A 5 -23.70 3.18 -2.41
N ILE A 6 -22.91 2.19 -2.02
CA ILE A 6 -21.71 2.39 -1.21
C ILE A 6 -20.71 3.36 -1.86
N PHE A 7 -20.65 3.43 -3.20
CA PHE A 7 -19.81 4.37 -3.95
C PHE A 7 -20.35 5.80 -3.99
N GLN A 8 -21.57 6.06 -3.48
CA GLN A 8 -22.07 7.41 -3.21
C GLN A 8 -21.66 7.91 -1.82
N ILE A 9 -21.30 7.01 -0.90
CA ILE A 9 -21.04 7.30 0.51
C ILE A 9 -19.53 7.20 0.82
N ALA A 10 -18.85 6.21 0.25
CA ALA A 10 -17.40 6.14 0.22
C ALA A 10 -16.90 6.96 -0.98
N THR A 11 -16.04 7.95 -0.73
CA THR A 11 -15.31 8.59 -1.83
C THR A 11 -14.55 7.51 -2.62
N LYS A 12 -14.34 7.75 -3.91
CA LYS A 12 -13.70 6.76 -4.78
C LYS A 12 -12.32 6.31 -4.28
N GLU A 13 -11.64 7.15 -3.52
CA GLU A 13 -10.36 6.87 -2.87
C GLU A 13 -10.58 5.97 -1.63
N LEU A 14 -11.54 6.27 -0.74
CA LEU A 14 -11.87 5.40 0.40
C LEU A 14 -12.22 3.95 0.01
N SER A 15 -12.86 3.76 -1.15
CA SER A 15 -13.11 2.41 -1.68
C SER A 15 -11.85 1.71 -2.20
N GLN A 16 -10.88 2.47 -2.71
CA GLN A 16 -9.60 1.95 -3.16
C GLN A 16 -8.71 1.63 -1.95
N ASP A 17 -8.67 2.49 -0.91
CA ASP A 17 -7.98 2.19 0.35
C ASP A 17 -8.49 0.88 0.95
N ALA A 18 -9.82 0.69 0.98
CA ALA A 18 -10.44 -0.55 1.46
C ALA A 18 -9.94 -1.78 0.69
N PHE A 19 -9.88 -1.68 -0.64
CA PHE A 19 -9.39 -2.75 -1.50
C PHE A 19 -7.90 -3.04 -1.25
N LEU A 20 -7.07 -2.01 -1.16
CA LEU A 20 -5.63 -2.16 -0.91
C LEU A 20 -5.38 -2.83 0.44
N THR A 21 -6.04 -2.39 1.51
CA THR A 21 -5.92 -3.03 2.83
C THR A 21 -6.44 -4.46 2.83
N TRP A 22 -7.57 -4.74 2.16
CA TRP A 22 -8.08 -6.09 1.99
C TRP A 22 -7.05 -6.99 1.29
N MET A 23 -6.43 -6.48 0.21
CA MET A 23 -5.40 -7.21 -0.52
C MET A 23 -4.16 -7.48 0.35
N LEU A 24 -3.70 -6.51 1.13
CA LEU A 24 -2.58 -6.69 2.07
C LEU A 24 -2.90 -7.78 3.10
N LYS A 25 -4.09 -7.76 3.70
CA LYS A 25 -4.51 -8.76 4.70
C LYS A 25 -4.54 -10.18 4.14
N TRP A 26 -4.82 -10.36 2.85
CA TRP A 26 -4.74 -11.68 2.20
C TRP A 26 -3.32 -12.22 2.06
N ALA A 27 -2.28 -11.38 2.17
CA ALA A 27 -0.89 -11.83 2.16
C ALA A 27 -0.40 -12.34 3.52
N ALA A 28 -1.22 -12.28 4.58
CA ALA A 28 -0.87 -12.83 5.88
C ALA A 28 -0.78 -14.38 5.81
N PRO A 29 0.23 -15.03 6.43
CA PRO A 29 0.49 -16.46 6.25
C PRO A 29 -0.69 -17.39 6.52
N GLY A 30 -1.53 -17.05 7.51
CA GLY A 30 -2.72 -17.83 7.87
C GLY A 30 -3.81 -17.86 6.79
N GLN A 31 -3.75 -16.96 5.79
CA GLN A 31 -4.75 -16.93 4.71
C GLN A 31 -4.47 -17.94 3.60
N ARG A 32 -3.28 -18.53 3.56
CA ARG A 32 -2.90 -19.52 2.54
C ARG A 32 -3.83 -20.73 2.53
N GLU A 33 -4.32 -21.16 3.69
CA GLU A 33 -5.24 -22.30 3.79
C GLU A 33 -6.68 -21.94 3.37
N ASN A 34 -7.07 -20.67 3.52
CA ASN A 34 -8.40 -20.19 3.16
C ASN A 34 -8.56 -20.01 1.65
N ASP A 35 -7.57 -19.40 1.01
CA ASP A 35 -7.52 -19.26 -0.44
C ASP A 35 -6.06 -19.18 -0.93
N PRO A 36 -5.47 -20.30 -1.37
CA PRO A 36 -4.08 -20.34 -1.80
C PRO A 36 -3.77 -19.42 -2.99
N LYS A 37 -4.75 -19.17 -3.88
CA LYS A 37 -4.55 -18.38 -5.09
C LYS A 37 -4.60 -16.89 -4.77
N LEU A 38 -5.61 -16.46 -4.01
CA LEU A 38 -5.71 -15.08 -3.56
C LEU A 38 -4.55 -14.72 -2.63
N TYR A 39 -4.14 -15.64 -1.75
CA TYR A 39 -2.92 -15.48 -0.94
C TYR A 39 -1.67 -15.26 -1.82
N GLU A 40 -1.46 -16.06 -2.86
CA GLU A 40 -0.30 -15.92 -3.74
C GLU A 40 -0.34 -14.58 -4.51
N CYS A 41 -1.52 -14.18 -4.99
CA CYS A 41 -1.71 -12.89 -5.64
C CYS A 41 -1.38 -11.73 -4.69
N ALA A 42 -1.87 -11.80 -3.46
CA ALA A 42 -1.64 -10.82 -2.40
C ALA A 42 -0.16 -10.77 -1.98
N ARG A 43 0.49 -11.93 -1.86
CA ARG A 43 1.93 -12.03 -1.56
C ARG A 43 2.75 -11.33 -2.63
N GLN A 44 2.47 -11.59 -3.91
CA GLN A 44 3.17 -10.91 -5.01
C GLN A 44 2.90 -9.40 -5.03
N PHE A 45 1.70 -8.98 -4.62
CA PHE A 45 1.37 -7.57 -4.47
C PHE A 45 2.25 -6.92 -3.40
N VAL A 46 2.39 -7.53 -2.22
CA VAL A 46 3.29 -7.03 -1.16
C VAL A 46 4.75 -7.00 -1.63
N ILE A 47 5.26 -8.07 -2.24
CA ILE A 47 6.65 -8.12 -2.75
C ILE A 47 6.92 -6.99 -3.74
N MET A 48 5.96 -6.70 -4.63
CA MET A 48 6.05 -5.60 -5.58
C MET A 48 6.10 -4.23 -4.87
N LEU A 49 5.28 -4.01 -3.85
CA LEU A 49 5.28 -2.77 -3.06
C LEU A 49 6.60 -2.57 -2.30
N LEU A 50 7.16 -3.64 -1.75
CA LEU A 50 8.41 -3.60 -0.99
C LEU A 50 9.67 -3.57 -1.88
N LYS A 51 9.51 -3.80 -3.19
CA LYS A 51 10.58 -4.03 -4.17
C LYS A 51 11.57 -5.12 -3.74
N GLU A 52 11.06 -6.13 -3.05
CA GLU A 52 11.84 -7.27 -2.61
C GLU A 52 11.93 -8.33 -3.71
N SER A 53 12.82 -9.30 -3.52
CA SER A 53 12.96 -10.43 -4.43
C SER A 53 11.77 -11.39 -4.33
N PRO A 54 11.50 -12.20 -5.38
CA PRO A 54 10.36 -13.13 -5.40
C PRO A 54 10.37 -14.19 -4.28
N ASP A 55 11.54 -14.46 -3.69
CA ASP A 55 11.76 -15.40 -2.59
C ASP A 55 11.59 -14.76 -1.19
N PHE A 56 11.29 -13.46 -1.12
CA PHE A 56 10.98 -12.79 0.14
C PHE A 56 9.85 -13.49 0.89
N GLN A 57 10.11 -13.83 2.15
CA GLN A 57 9.15 -14.54 3.01
C GLN A 57 8.38 -13.55 3.86
N ILE A 58 7.05 -13.63 3.79
CA ILE A 58 6.15 -12.94 4.72
C ILE A 58 5.85 -13.93 5.85
N THR A 59 6.30 -13.63 7.07
CA THR A 59 6.12 -14.45 8.27
C THR A 59 5.11 -13.84 9.24
N SER A 60 4.94 -12.51 9.22
CA SER A 60 3.84 -11.79 9.87
C SER A 60 3.39 -10.64 8.97
N LEU A 61 2.10 -10.33 9.02
CA LEU A 61 1.54 -9.16 8.35
C LEU A 61 0.27 -8.71 9.07
N ASP A 62 0.25 -7.45 9.49
CA ASP A 62 -0.99 -6.73 9.79
C ASP A 62 -1.07 -5.47 8.94
N ALA A 63 -2.30 -5.04 8.64
CA ALA A 63 -2.56 -3.90 7.79
C ALA A 63 -3.83 -3.17 8.22
N GLY A 64 -3.83 -1.86 7.99
CA GLY A 64 -4.94 -0.99 8.33
C GLY A 64 -5.04 0.22 7.41
N ARG A 65 -5.85 1.18 7.82
CA ARG A 65 -6.11 2.42 7.09
C ARG A 65 -6.09 3.61 8.03
N GLN A 66 -5.90 4.79 7.45
CA GLN A 66 -6.08 6.09 8.11
C GLN A 66 -5.27 6.26 9.40
N TRP A 67 -4.09 5.65 9.48
CA TRP A 67 -3.19 5.84 10.60
C TRP A 67 -2.50 7.20 10.44
N ASN A 68 -2.84 8.14 11.32
CA ASN A 68 -2.34 9.52 11.27
C ASN A 68 -2.51 10.17 9.87
N ASN A 69 -3.66 9.92 9.24
CA ASN A 69 -4.03 10.38 7.90
C ASN A 69 -3.30 9.72 6.72
N VAL A 70 -2.41 8.74 6.95
CA VAL A 70 -1.91 7.86 5.88
C VAL A 70 -3.06 6.97 5.41
N ASP A 71 -3.31 6.93 4.10
CA ASP A 71 -4.44 6.20 3.52
C ASP A 71 -4.43 4.71 3.91
N VAL A 72 -3.29 4.02 3.71
CA VAL A 72 -3.10 2.60 4.03
C VAL A 72 -1.72 2.35 4.66
N TRP A 73 -1.66 1.44 5.64
CA TRP A 73 -0.40 1.01 6.25
C TRP A 73 -0.35 -0.51 6.42
N ALA A 74 0.87 -1.06 6.52
CA ALA A 74 1.11 -2.43 6.93
C ALA A 74 2.40 -2.58 7.74
N GLU A 75 2.36 -3.46 8.73
CA GLU A 75 3.53 -3.96 9.46
C GLU A 75 3.83 -5.37 8.95
N ILE A 76 5.04 -5.58 8.43
CA ILE A 76 5.47 -6.86 7.83
C ILE A 76 6.69 -7.38 8.59
N ASN A 77 6.68 -8.67 8.93
CA ASN A 77 7.77 -9.41 9.60
C ASN A 77 8.28 -8.81 10.92
N ASP A 78 7.49 -7.92 11.52
CA ASP A 78 7.83 -7.11 12.69
C ASP A 78 9.13 -6.29 12.53
N ASP A 79 9.49 -5.93 11.30
CA ASP A 79 10.69 -5.16 10.98
C ASP A 79 10.52 -4.19 9.80
N THR A 80 9.34 -4.16 9.16
CA THR A 80 9.08 -3.31 8.02
C THR A 80 7.73 -2.62 8.19
N LEU A 81 7.75 -1.28 8.19
CA LEU A 81 6.56 -0.46 8.07
C LEU A 81 6.41 -0.04 6.61
N LEU A 82 5.28 -0.39 6.02
CA LEU A 82 4.85 0.08 4.72
C LEU A 82 3.75 1.14 4.93
N ILE A 83 3.94 2.32 4.33
CA ILE A 83 2.87 3.32 4.18
C ILE A 83 2.55 3.51 2.70
N ILE A 84 1.27 3.64 2.38
CA ILE A 84 0.79 3.87 1.02
C ILE A 84 -0.12 5.10 1.05
N GLU A 85 0.24 6.10 0.25
CA GLU A 85 -0.66 7.17 -0.13
C GLU A 85 -1.39 6.76 -1.42
N ASP A 86 -2.72 6.72 -1.38
CA ASP A 86 -3.55 6.46 -2.54
C ASP A 86 -4.02 7.77 -3.17
N LYS A 87 -3.90 7.86 -4.50
CA LYS A 87 -4.46 8.98 -5.26
C LYS A 87 -5.13 8.46 -6.53
N LYS A 88 -6.30 9.02 -6.86
CA LYS A 88 -6.93 8.79 -8.17
C LYS A 88 -6.69 9.92 -9.16
N TYR A 89 -6.95 11.16 -8.78
CA TYR A 89 -6.86 12.32 -9.69
C TYR A 89 -6.22 13.55 -9.06
N ALA A 90 -6.27 13.68 -7.73
CA ALA A 90 -5.66 14.80 -7.04
C ALA A 90 -4.13 14.74 -7.19
N THR A 91 -3.54 15.85 -7.59
CA THR A 91 -2.09 16.06 -7.53
C THR A 91 -1.72 16.41 -6.09
N GLU A 92 -0.56 15.95 -5.66
CA GLU A 92 -0.01 16.32 -4.36
C GLU A 92 0.27 17.83 -4.32
N HIS A 93 -0.16 18.48 -3.22
CA HIS A 93 0.09 19.88 -2.98
C HIS A 93 0.72 20.06 -1.59
N GLY A 94 1.97 20.52 -1.56
CA GLY A 94 2.64 20.96 -0.33
C GLY A 94 3.66 19.95 0.22
N ASN A 95 3.67 19.80 1.55
CA ASN A 95 4.63 19.00 2.32
C ASN A 95 3.99 17.74 2.91
N GLN A 96 2.82 17.32 2.42
CA GLN A 96 2.01 16.26 3.03
C GLN A 96 2.78 14.93 3.10
N LEU A 97 3.38 14.51 1.98
CA LEU A 97 4.14 13.26 1.92
C LEU A 97 5.39 13.28 2.79
N ASP A 98 6.03 14.45 2.91
CA ASP A 98 7.19 14.63 3.78
C ASP A 98 6.77 14.48 5.24
N THR A 99 5.66 15.11 5.65
CA THR A 99 5.09 14.96 7.00
C THR A 99 4.75 13.50 7.33
N TYR A 100 4.12 12.77 6.40
CA TYR A 100 3.76 11.36 6.62
C TYR A 100 5.00 10.48 6.76
N ARG A 101 6.01 10.74 5.92
CA ARG A 101 7.28 10.00 5.97
C ARG A 101 8.04 10.29 7.26
N GLU A 102 8.16 11.55 7.67
CA GLU A 102 8.84 11.95 8.91
C GLU A 102 8.19 11.27 10.12
N MET A 103 6.87 11.35 10.24
CA MET A 103 6.12 10.69 11.29
C MET A 103 6.30 9.15 11.28
N ALA A 104 6.23 8.52 10.11
CA ALA A 104 6.44 7.08 9.99
C ALA A 104 7.90 6.69 10.33
N GLN A 105 8.86 7.54 9.99
CA GLN A 105 10.27 7.35 10.32
C GLN A 105 10.50 7.44 11.83
N GLU A 106 9.90 8.42 12.50
CA GLU A 106 9.94 8.54 13.96
C GLU A 106 9.33 7.31 14.63
N TRP A 107 8.20 6.82 14.11
CA TRP A 107 7.58 5.58 14.59
C TRP A 107 8.52 4.37 14.45
N CYS A 108 9.24 4.24 13.32
CA CYS A 108 10.20 3.16 13.09
C CYS A 108 11.43 3.24 14.01
N LEU A 109 11.85 4.46 14.37
CA LEU A 109 13.02 4.72 15.21
C LEU A 109 12.70 4.75 16.71
N HIS A 110 11.44 4.52 17.09
CA HIS A 110 11.01 4.65 18.48
C HIS A 110 11.80 3.69 19.41
N PRO A 111 12.41 4.19 20.51
CA PRO A 111 13.32 3.40 21.36
C PRO A 111 12.72 2.12 21.96
N ASP A 112 11.40 2.08 22.14
CA ASP A 112 10.70 0.93 22.71
C ASP A 112 10.53 -0.24 21.71
N ARG A 113 10.97 -0.08 20.45
CA ARG A 113 10.97 -1.17 19.48
C ARG A 113 12.19 -2.05 19.67
N ASN A 114 11.97 -3.34 19.86
CA ASN A 114 13.03 -4.34 20.07
C ASN A 114 13.84 -4.67 18.80
N LYS A 115 13.55 -4.04 17.66
CA LYS A 115 14.16 -4.28 16.35
C LYS A 115 14.31 -2.97 15.60
N THR A 116 15.27 -2.89 14.69
CA THR A 116 15.35 -1.80 13.71
C THR A 116 14.26 -1.99 12.66
N TRP A 117 13.42 -0.98 12.46
CA TRP A 117 12.37 -1.02 11.44
C TRP A 117 12.80 -0.29 10.16
N LYS A 118 12.58 -0.95 9.02
CA LYS A 118 12.67 -0.36 7.69
C LYS A 118 11.36 0.37 7.38
N LEU A 119 11.45 1.60 6.87
CA LEU A 119 10.31 2.32 6.31
C LEU A 119 10.28 2.16 4.78
N VAL A 120 9.13 1.76 4.25
CA VAL A 120 8.83 1.77 2.81
C VAL A 120 7.65 2.71 2.58
N CYS A 121 7.83 3.68 1.69
CA CYS A 121 6.82 4.67 1.32
C CYS A 121 6.39 4.45 -0.13
N VAL A 122 5.10 4.23 -0.37
CA VAL A 122 4.55 4.03 -1.72
C VAL A 122 3.52 5.09 -2.04
N TYR A 123 3.65 5.71 -3.21
CA TYR A 123 2.64 6.56 -3.81
C TYR A 123 1.95 5.76 -4.92
N LEU A 124 0.70 5.38 -4.69
CA LEU A 124 -0.08 4.56 -5.61
C LEU A 124 -1.05 5.44 -6.40
N LYS A 125 -0.88 5.47 -7.72
CA LYS A 125 -1.70 6.30 -8.62
C LYS A 125 -2.34 5.48 -9.72
N THR A 126 -3.67 5.41 -9.74
CA THR A 126 -4.43 4.68 -10.77
C THR A 126 -4.93 5.56 -11.93
N GLY A 127 -4.99 6.87 -11.74
CA GLY A 127 -5.24 7.85 -12.80
C GLY A 127 -3.99 8.18 -13.64
N ASN A 128 -4.16 9.01 -14.67
CA ASN A 128 -3.04 9.53 -15.44
C ASN A 128 -2.37 10.67 -14.66
N GLU A 129 -1.04 10.63 -14.52
CA GLU A 129 -0.24 11.68 -13.90
C GLU A 129 0.88 12.09 -14.87
N ALA A 130 1.27 13.37 -14.89
CA ALA A 130 2.38 13.81 -15.72
C ALA A 130 3.70 13.24 -15.20
N ALA A 131 4.62 12.93 -16.11
CA ALA A 131 5.93 12.38 -15.75
C ALA A 131 6.73 13.31 -14.82
N LYS A 132 6.50 14.62 -14.92
CA LYS A 132 7.11 15.62 -14.04
C LYS A 132 6.66 15.45 -12.59
N ASP A 133 5.37 15.22 -12.35
CA ASP A 133 4.82 15.09 -11.00
C ASP A 133 5.36 13.83 -10.33
N LEU A 134 5.41 12.71 -11.06
CA LEU A 134 6.03 11.47 -10.57
C LEU A 134 7.52 11.63 -10.22
N ALA A 135 8.24 12.52 -10.91
CA ALA A 135 9.63 12.81 -10.60
C ALA A 135 9.78 13.58 -9.28
N GLU A 136 8.87 14.50 -8.97
CA GLU A 136 8.84 15.20 -7.67
C GLU A 136 8.50 14.24 -6.51
N ILE A 137 7.57 13.31 -6.71
CA ILE A 137 7.24 12.27 -5.72
C ILE A 137 8.46 11.42 -5.36
N LYS A 138 9.27 11.05 -6.36
CA LYS A 138 10.52 10.30 -6.12
C LYS A 138 11.54 11.08 -5.29
N LYS A 139 11.58 12.42 -5.40
CA LYS A 139 12.45 13.26 -4.55
C LYS A 139 12.02 13.23 -3.08
N LYS A 140 10.74 12.94 -2.80
CA LYS A 140 10.20 12.74 -1.45
C LYS A 140 10.44 11.33 -0.91
N HIS A 141 11.21 10.50 -1.63
CA HIS A 141 11.54 9.12 -1.28
C HIS A 141 10.34 8.15 -1.25
N TYR A 142 9.31 8.44 -2.06
CA TYR A 142 8.22 7.52 -2.31
C TYR A 142 8.47 6.74 -3.59
N ASP A 143 8.20 5.45 -3.54
CA ASP A 143 8.13 4.59 -4.70
C ASP A 143 6.78 4.73 -5.39
N THR A 144 6.80 4.90 -6.71
CA THR A 144 5.58 5.12 -7.48
C THR A 144 5.08 3.80 -8.07
N ILE A 145 3.83 3.44 -7.78
CA ILE A 145 3.13 2.30 -8.39
C ILE A 145 1.96 2.81 -9.20
N GLY A 146 1.93 2.44 -10.49
CA GLY A 146 0.91 2.89 -11.42
C GLY A 146 -0.14 1.83 -11.73
N ARG A 147 -1.21 2.25 -12.40
CA ARG A 147 -2.23 1.34 -12.97
C ARG A 147 -1.63 0.21 -13.81
N ALA A 148 -0.60 0.49 -14.61
CA ALA A 148 0.02 -0.52 -15.48
C ALA A 148 0.68 -1.65 -14.68
N ASP A 149 1.30 -1.32 -13.54
CA ASP A 149 1.94 -2.29 -12.65
C ASP A 149 0.90 -3.22 -12.01
N LEU A 150 -0.19 -2.63 -11.50
CA LEU A 150 -1.32 -3.37 -10.94
C LEU A 150 -1.95 -4.31 -11.98
N VAL A 151 -2.25 -3.81 -13.18
CA VAL A 151 -2.83 -4.62 -14.26
C VAL A 151 -1.87 -5.74 -14.66
N LYS A 152 -0.56 -5.46 -14.76
CA LYS A 152 0.45 -6.47 -15.07
C LYS A 152 0.52 -7.55 -13.99
N LEU A 153 0.33 -7.20 -12.73
CA LEU A 153 0.28 -8.16 -11.62
C LEU A 153 -0.99 -9.01 -11.67
N PHE A 154 -2.16 -8.39 -11.69
CA PHE A 154 -3.44 -9.11 -11.64
C PHE A 154 -3.70 -9.97 -12.87
N LYS A 155 -3.16 -9.60 -14.04
CA LYS A 155 -3.20 -10.46 -15.24
C LYS A 155 -2.43 -11.78 -15.11
N ARG A 156 -1.55 -11.94 -14.11
CA ARG A 156 -0.88 -13.22 -13.82
C ARG A 156 -1.71 -14.14 -12.93
N HIS A 157 -2.82 -13.63 -12.39
CA HIS A 157 -3.71 -14.29 -11.44
C HIS A 157 -5.16 -14.19 -11.92
N THR A 158 -5.42 -14.60 -13.17
CA THR A 158 -6.75 -14.48 -13.80
C THR A 158 -7.80 -15.44 -13.24
N ASP A 159 -7.36 -16.37 -12.39
CA ASP A 159 -8.13 -17.43 -11.76
C ASP A 159 -8.45 -17.16 -10.28
N VAL A 160 -8.23 -15.91 -9.85
CA VAL A 160 -8.66 -15.28 -8.59
C VAL A 160 -9.89 -14.41 -8.85
#